data_AF-A0A6B2SJQ8-F1
#
_entry.id   AF-A0A6B2SJQ8-F1
#
_cell.length_a   1.000
_cell.length_b   1.000
_cell.length_c   1.000
_cell.angle_alpha   90.00
_cell.angle_beta   90.00
_cell.angle_gamma   90.00
#
_symmetry.space_group_name_H-M   'P 1'
#
loop_
_entity.id
_entity.type
_entity.pdbx_description
1 polymer ?
#
loop_
_entity_poly.entity_id
_entity_poly.type
_entity_poly.pdbx_seq_one_letter_code
_entity_poly.pdbx_strand_id
1 'polypeptide(L)'
;AALAPAARAAGSGLLLGLALAAVVAYCNATSSARLAAQYPASGGTYVYGRERLGEFWGYLAGWAFVVGKTASCAAMALTVGSYVWPGQAHAVAVAAVLVLTAVNYAGVQKSALLTRVIVAVVLAVLVAVVVASLTSGAVDTAHLDIGADATAGGVLQAAGLLFFAFAGYARVATLGEEVRDPARTIPRAIPIALGITLVVYTLVAVSVLLVLGPDGLAAAGAPLTEAAHTAG
;
A
#
# COMPACT_ATOMS: atom_id res chain seq x y z
N ALA A 1 -3.58 8.35 -1.31
CA ALA A 1 -2.99 8.95 -0.09
C ALA A 1 -1.47 9.11 -0.20
N ALA A 2 -0.69 8.09 -0.60
CA ALA A 2 0.78 8.17 -0.58
C ALA A 2 1.44 8.91 -1.77
N LEU A 3 0.81 8.92 -2.95
CA LEU A 3 1.41 9.49 -4.17
C LEU A 3 1.72 11.00 -4.07
N ALA A 4 0.77 11.83 -3.62
CA ALA A 4 1.00 13.27 -3.49
C ALA A 4 2.09 13.65 -2.48
N PRO A 5 2.10 13.11 -1.23
CA PRO A 5 3.22 13.30 -0.31
C PRO A 5 4.56 12.77 -0.84
N ALA A 6 4.56 11.65 -1.57
CA ALA A 6 5.77 11.10 -2.16
C ALA A 6 6.29 11.97 -3.31
N ALA A 7 5.41 12.55 -4.12
CA ALA A 7 5.78 13.50 -5.17
C ALA A 7 6.30 14.80 -4.57
N ARG A 8 5.70 15.30 -3.48
CA ARG A 8 6.26 16.42 -2.70
C ARG A 8 7.67 16.17 -2.19
N ALA A 9 7.98 14.92 -1.83
CA ALA A 9 9.28 14.58 -1.29
C ALA A 9 10.35 14.36 -2.38
N ALA A 10 10.01 13.63 -3.45
CA ALA A 10 10.97 13.21 -4.46
C ALA A 10 10.90 13.99 -5.79
N GLY A 11 9.88 14.82 -5.99
CA GLY A 11 9.64 15.52 -7.25
C GLY A 11 9.53 14.54 -8.42
N SER A 12 10.26 14.84 -9.50
CA SER A 12 10.44 13.96 -10.66
C SER A 12 11.05 12.58 -10.31
N GLY A 13 11.71 12.46 -9.15
CA GLY A 13 12.25 11.21 -8.61
C GLY A 13 11.20 10.24 -8.01
N LEU A 14 9.90 10.53 -8.12
CA LEU A 14 8.83 9.68 -7.55
C LEU A 14 8.96 8.21 -7.96
N LEU A 15 9.22 7.95 -9.25
CA LEU A 15 9.35 6.58 -9.77
C LEU A 15 10.58 5.86 -9.22
N LEU A 16 11.67 6.58 -8.94
CA LEU A 16 12.84 6.03 -8.24
C LEU A 16 12.48 5.66 -6.80
N GLY A 17 11.70 6.51 -6.12
CA GLY A 17 11.18 6.23 -4.78
C GLY A 17 10.28 4.99 -4.77
N LEU A 18 9.41 4.85 -5.78
CA LEU A 18 8.56 3.68 -5.96
C LEU A 18 9.39 2.41 -6.20
N ALA A 19 10.41 2.48 -7.06
CA ALA A 19 11.30 1.36 -7.34
C ALA A 19 12.06 0.92 -6.08
N LEU A 20 12.61 1.88 -5.31
CA LEU A 20 13.28 1.60 -4.05
C LEU A 20 12.33 0.97 -3.03
N ALA A 21 11.12 1.51 -2.88
CA ALA A 21 10.09 0.94 -2.00
C ALA A 21 9.74 -0.50 -2.40
N ALA A 22 9.61 -0.77 -3.70
CA ALA A 22 9.29 -2.09 -4.25
C ALA A 22 10.41 -3.10 -3.96
N VAL A 23 11.68 -2.72 -4.11
CA VAL A 23 12.83 -3.57 -3.76
C VAL A 23 12.82 -3.90 -2.27
N VAL A 24 12.64 -2.91 -1.41
CA VAL A 24 12.59 -3.11 0.05
C VAL A 24 11.42 -4.00 0.44
N ALA A 25 10.23 -3.78 -0.15
CA ALA A 25 9.05 -4.61 0.05
C ALA A 25 9.28 -6.05 -0.41
N TYR A 26 9.90 -6.26 -1.58
CA TYR A 26 10.21 -7.58 -2.09
C TYR A 26 11.18 -8.34 -1.17
N CYS A 27 12.27 -7.70 -0.72
CA CYS A 27 13.22 -8.30 0.22
C CYS A 27 12.54 -8.68 1.55
N ASN A 28 11.73 -7.77 2.10
CA ASN A 28 11.03 -8.01 3.36
C ASN A 28 10.00 -9.14 3.22
N ALA A 29 9.19 -9.10 2.16
CA ALA A 29 8.11 -10.06 1.95
C ALA A 29 8.63 -11.47 1.62
N THR A 30 9.69 -11.59 0.82
CA THR A 30 10.30 -12.89 0.51
C THR A 30 10.96 -13.51 1.73
N SER A 31 11.67 -12.72 2.55
CA SER A 31 12.21 -13.17 3.83
C SER A 31 11.09 -13.65 4.77
N SER A 32 10.03 -12.84 4.90
CA SER A 32 8.85 -13.18 5.71
C SER A 32 8.13 -14.44 5.21
N ALA A 33 7.98 -14.62 3.90
CA ALA A 33 7.34 -15.78 3.31
C ALA A 33 8.09 -17.09 3.61
N ARG A 34 9.43 -17.04 3.57
CA ARG A 34 10.29 -18.19 3.93
C ARG A 34 10.16 -18.53 5.40
N LEU A 35 10.16 -17.52 6.27
CA LEU A 35 9.96 -17.71 7.71
C LEU A 35 8.57 -18.24 8.03
N ALA A 36 7.53 -17.75 7.36
CA ALA A 36 6.16 -18.25 7.50
C ALA A 36 6.02 -19.71 7.09
N ALA A 37 6.70 -20.13 6.01
CA ALA A 37 6.70 -21.53 5.57
C ALA A 37 7.45 -22.44 6.55
N GLN A 38 8.50 -21.93 7.21
CA GLN A 38 9.27 -22.69 8.19
C GLN A 38 8.61 -22.75 9.58
N TYR A 39 7.96 -21.65 9.99
CA TYR A 39 7.30 -21.51 11.28
C TYR A 39 5.81 -21.22 11.06
N PRO A 40 5.01 -22.23 10.65
CA PRO A 40 3.58 -22.08 10.33
C PRO A 40 2.73 -22.04 11.62
N ALA A 41 3.06 -21.13 12.54
CA ALA A 41 2.33 -20.90 13.77
C ALA A 41 1.66 -19.53 13.76
N SER A 42 0.48 -19.43 14.36
CA SER A 42 -0.15 -18.14 14.64
C SER A 42 0.73 -17.29 15.56
N GLY A 43 1.27 -16.19 15.02
CA GLY A 43 2.16 -15.27 15.75
C GLY A 43 3.12 -14.45 14.87
N GLY A 44 3.28 -14.83 13.60
CA GLY A 44 3.94 -13.99 12.59
C GLY A 44 5.35 -13.53 12.99
N THR A 45 5.62 -12.22 12.83
CA THR A 45 6.94 -11.64 13.07
C THR A 45 7.45 -11.81 14.51
N TYR A 46 6.56 -11.89 15.50
CA TYR A 46 6.94 -12.19 16.89
C TYR A 46 7.57 -13.58 17.00
N VAL A 47 6.90 -14.60 16.45
CA VAL A 47 7.41 -15.98 16.47
C VAL A 47 8.71 -16.06 15.69
N TYR A 48 8.78 -15.45 14.49
CA TYR A 48 9.98 -15.52 13.67
C TYR A 48 11.21 -14.91 14.39
N GLY A 49 11.02 -13.74 15.03
CA GLY A 49 12.07 -13.09 15.80
C GLY A 49 12.49 -13.91 17.02
N ARG A 50 11.53 -14.49 17.73
CA ARG A 50 11.80 -15.32 18.91
C ARG A 50 12.60 -16.58 18.54
N GLU A 51 12.18 -17.30 17.51
CA GLU A 51 12.81 -18.57 17.10
C GLU A 51 14.20 -18.37 16.47
N ARG A 52 14.49 -17.21 15.85
CA ARG A 52 15.76 -16.96 15.15
C ARG A 52 16.75 -16.08 15.89
N LEU A 53 16.27 -15.16 16.73
CA LEU A 53 17.11 -14.14 17.37
C LEU A 53 16.97 -14.14 18.91
N GLY A 54 15.98 -14.85 19.46
CA GLY A 54 15.73 -14.92 20.90
C GLY A 54 14.58 -14.02 21.37
N GLU A 55 14.24 -14.15 22.65
CA GLU A 55 13.01 -13.59 23.24
C GLU A 55 12.89 -12.08 23.10
N PHE A 56 13.97 -11.34 23.35
CA PHE A 56 13.97 -9.88 23.27
C PHE A 56 13.60 -9.38 21.86
N TRP A 57 14.21 -9.95 20.83
CA TRP A 57 13.97 -9.55 19.44
C TRP A 57 12.60 -9.99 18.94
N GLY A 58 12.11 -11.15 19.39
CA GLY A 58 10.72 -11.56 19.18
C GLY A 58 9.74 -10.55 19.78
N TYR A 59 9.92 -10.21 21.07
CA TYR A 59 9.09 -9.23 21.78
C TYR A 59 9.08 -7.86 21.09
N LEU A 60 10.26 -7.34 20.73
CA LEU A 60 10.39 -6.07 20.02
C LEU A 60 9.67 -6.11 18.66
N ALA A 61 9.84 -7.20 17.89
CA ALA A 61 9.16 -7.38 16.60
C ALA A 61 7.63 -7.46 16.76
N GLY A 62 7.14 -8.10 17.83
CA GLY A 62 5.72 -8.14 18.17
C GLY A 62 5.15 -6.75 18.46
N TRP A 63 5.81 -5.98 19.32
CA TRP A 63 5.38 -4.62 19.65
C TRP A 63 5.45 -3.67 18.46
N ALA A 64 6.52 -3.74 17.66
CA ALA A 64 6.62 -2.97 16.43
C ALA A 64 5.48 -3.31 15.45
N PHE A 65 5.10 -4.58 15.36
CA PHE A 65 3.98 -5.02 14.53
C PHE A 65 2.65 -4.45 15.03
N VAL A 66 2.37 -4.53 16.34
CA VAL A 66 1.14 -3.98 16.93
C VAL A 66 1.04 -2.48 16.71
N VAL A 67 2.10 -1.73 17.05
CA VAL A 67 2.14 -0.28 16.85
C VAL A 67 1.95 0.08 15.38
N GLY A 68 2.65 -0.62 14.48
CA GLY A 68 2.54 -0.41 13.04
C GLY A 68 1.12 -0.67 12.50
N LYS A 69 0.45 -1.74 12.95
CA LYS A 69 -0.92 -2.04 12.54
C LYS A 69 -1.94 -1.05 13.10
N THR A 70 -1.76 -0.58 14.33
CA THR A 70 -2.60 0.47 14.92
C THR A 70 -2.46 1.78 14.15
N ALA A 71 -1.23 2.21 13.84
CA ALA A 71 -0.98 3.40 13.02
C ALA A 71 -1.57 3.25 11.60
N SER A 72 -1.46 2.06 11.01
CA SER A 72 -2.06 1.74 9.69
C SER A 72 -3.58 1.89 9.72
N CYS A 73 -4.23 1.38 10.78
CA CYS A 73 -5.67 1.48 10.97
C CYS A 73 -6.11 2.95 11.05
N ALA A 74 -5.41 3.76 11.86
CA ALA A 74 -5.66 5.20 11.96
C ALA A 74 -5.49 5.91 10.60
N ALA A 75 -4.40 5.65 9.87
CA ALA A 75 -4.15 6.27 8.57
C ALA A 75 -5.22 5.92 7.52
N MET A 76 -5.65 4.65 7.47
CA MET A 76 -6.72 4.21 6.57
C MET A 76 -8.08 4.81 6.95
N ALA A 77 -8.41 4.83 8.24
CA ALA A 77 -9.65 5.43 8.74
C ALA A 77 -9.71 6.94 8.47
N LEU A 78 -8.59 7.65 8.64
CA LEU A 78 -8.49 9.07 8.30
C LEU A 78 -8.67 9.33 6.81
N THR A 79 -8.19 8.41 5.96
CA THR A 79 -8.44 8.50 4.52
C THR A 79 -9.94 8.36 4.22
N VAL A 80 -10.66 7.47 4.90
CA VAL A 80 -12.13 7.42 4.75
C VAL A 80 -12.78 8.73 5.20
N GLY A 81 -12.36 9.25 6.37
CA GLY A 81 -12.87 10.51 6.89
C GLY A 81 -12.66 11.69 5.95
N SER A 82 -11.48 11.80 5.33
CA SER A 82 -11.15 12.90 4.42
C SER A 82 -11.93 12.88 3.12
N TYR A 83 -12.38 11.70 2.65
CA TYR A 83 -13.21 11.58 1.44
C TYR A 83 -14.72 11.71 1.74
N VAL A 84 -15.19 11.23 2.89
CA VAL A 84 -16.63 11.23 3.23
C VAL A 84 -17.08 12.57 3.80
N TRP A 85 -16.33 13.13 4.76
CA TRP A 85 -16.65 14.41 5.37
C TRP A 85 -15.36 15.13 5.83
N PRO A 86 -14.72 15.91 4.94
CA PRO A 86 -13.45 16.57 5.23
C PRO A 86 -13.48 17.42 6.51
N GLY A 87 -14.56 18.18 6.74
CA GLY A 87 -14.73 19.03 7.92
C GLY A 87 -14.83 18.28 9.25
N GLN A 88 -15.17 16.99 9.23
CA GLN A 88 -15.30 16.15 10.42
C GLN A 88 -14.55 14.82 10.28
N ALA A 89 -13.44 14.83 9.53
CA ALA A 89 -12.71 13.62 9.15
C ALA A 89 -12.34 12.73 10.34
N HIS A 90 -11.95 13.32 11.48
CA HIS A 90 -11.64 12.58 12.70
C HIS A 90 -12.85 11.81 13.26
N ALA A 91 -14.04 12.41 13.30
CA ALA A 91 -15.22 11.73 13.83
C ALA A 91 -15.66 10.58 12.91
N VAL A 92 -15.61 10.80 11.59
CA VAL A 92 -15.91 9.76 10.61
C VAL A 92 -14.89 8.62 10.69
N ALA A 93 -13.60 8.93 10.85
CA ALA A 93 -12.56 7.93 11.03
C ALA A 93 -12.80 7.06 12.28
N VAL A 94 -13.09 7.68 13.42
CA VAL A 94 -13.42 6.96 14.67
C VAL A 94 -14.66 6.10 14.49
N ALA A 95 -15.73 6.65 13.89
CA ALA A 95 -16.95 5.90 13.61
C ALA A 95 -16.68 4.68 12.70
N ALA A 96 -15.89 4.85 11.64
CA ALA A 96 -15.50 3.76 10.74
C ALA A 96 -14.74 2.64 11.46
N VAL A 97 -13.80 3.00 12.36
CA VAL A 97 -13.08 2.02 13.18
C VAL A 97 -14.03 1.28 14.12
N LEU A 98 -14.93 1.98 14.81
CA LEU A 98 -15.91 1.36 15.72
C LEU A 98 -16.85 0.40 14.99
N VAL A 99 -17.38 0.81 13.83
CA VAL A 99 -18.26 -0.03 13.00
C VAL A 99 -17.52 -1.27 12.51
N LEU A 100 -16.33 -1.12 11.93
CA LEU A 100 -15.54 -2.26 11.45
C LEU A 100 -15.14 -3.20 12.59
N THR A 101 -14.85 -2.65 13.76
CA THR A 101 -14.57 -3.44 14.96
C THR A 101 -15.80 -4.25 15.38
N ALA A 102 -16.98 -3.64 15.45
CA ALA A 102 -18.22 -4.33 15.77
C ALA A 102 -18.55 -5.43 14.75
N VAL A 103 -18.37 -5.16 13.45
CA VAL A 103 -18.54 -6.17 12.39
C VAL A 103 -17.56 -7.33 12.56
N ASN A 104 -16.29 -7.05 12.90
CA ASN A 104 -15.30 -8.09 13.16
C ASN A 104 -15.68 -8.97 14.36
N TYR A 105 -16.26 -8.40 15.42
CA TYR A 105 -16.78 -9.16 16.56
C TYR A 105 -17.96 -10.07 16.21
N ALA A 106 -18.77 -9.73 15.19
CA ALA A 106 -19.93 -10.51 14.77
C ALA A 106 -19.59 -11.77 13.94
N GLY A 107 -18.31 -12.07 13.69
CA GLY A 107 -17.85 -13.30 13.05
C GLY A 107 -17.95 -13.26 11.51
N VAL A 108 -16.92 -12.71 10.85
CA VAL A 108 -16.93 -12.49 9.40
C VAL A 108 -16.37 -13.68 8.62
N GLN A 109 -17.07 -14.83 8.63
CA GLN A 109 -16.75 -15.93 7.70
C GLN A 109 -17.09 -15.57 6.23
N LYS A 110 -17.86 -14.49 5.98
CA LYS A 110 -18.20 -13.99 4.62
C LYS A 110 -17.19 -12.99 4.04
N SER A 111 -16.04 -12.75 4.69
CA SER A 111 -15.12 -11.67 4.34
C SER A 111 -14.42 -11.86 2.99
N ALA A 112 -14.14 -13.10 2.59
CA ALA A 112 -13.35 -13.39 1.39
C ALA A 112 -14.04 -12.98 0.09
N LEU A 113 -15.35 -13.25 -0.07
CA LEU A 113 -16.10 -12.86 -1.27
C LEU A 113 -16.23 -11.35 -1.37
N LEU A 114 -16.58 -10.68 -0.27
CA LEU A 114 -16.67 -9.23 -0.21
C LEU A 114 -15.33 -8.57 -0.56
N THR A 115 -14.24 -9.07 0.00
CA THR A 115 -12.88 -8.59 -0.32
C THR A 115 -12.58 -8.74 -1.80
N ARG A 116 -12.94 -9.88 -2.41
CA ARG A 116 -12.73 -10.12 -3.84
C ARG A 116 -13.52 -9.15 -4.72
N VAL A 117 -14.78 -8.87 -4.37
CA VAL A 117 -15.62 -7.88 -5.07
C VAL A 117 -15.01 -6.48 -4.95
N ILE A 118 -14.61 -6.08 -3.74
CA ILE A 118 -13.96 -4.78 -3.51
C ILE A 118 -12.70 -4.63 -4.36
N VAL A 119 -11.82 -5.65 -4.37
CA VAL A 119 -10.60 -5.63 -5.18
C VAL A 119 -10.92 -5.53 -6.67
N ALA A 120 -11.91 -6.27 -7.17
CA ALA A 120 -12.31 -6.21 -8.57
C ALA A 120 -12.82 -4.81 -8.97
N VAL A 121 -13.67 -4.20 -8.14
CA VAL A 121 -14.17 -2.84 -8.36
C VAL A 121 -13.03 -1.82 -8.32
N VAL A 122 -12.12 -1.91 -7.34
CA VAL A 122 -10.96 -1.01 -7.23
C VAL A 122 -10.08 -1.13 -8.47
N LEU A 123 -9.76 -2.35 -8.93
CA LEU A 123 -8.96 -2.55 -10.12
C LEU A 123 -9.66 -2.01 -11.37
N ALA A 124 -10.98 -2.19 -11.51
CA ALA A 124 -11.74 -1.65 -12.63
C ALA A 124 -11.68 -0.11 -12.66
N VAL A 125 -11.83 0.55 -11.50
CA VAL A 125 -11.72 2.01 -11.38
C VAL A 125 -10.29 2.47 -11.72
N LEU A 126 -9.26 1.79 -11.20
CA LEU A 126 -7.87 2.14 -11.50
C LEU A 126 -7.55 1.97 -12.99
N VAL A 127 -8.03 0.91 -13.62
CA VAL A 127 -7.88 0.72 -15.07
C VAL A 127 -8.59 1.82 -15.83
N ALA A 128 -9.81 2.19 -15.44
CA ALA A 128 -10.54 3.28 -16.08
C ALA A 128 -9.78 4.62 -15.97
N VAL A 129 -9.24 4.94 -14.80
CA VAL A 129 -8.42 6.16 -14.58
C VAL A 129 -7.16 6.12 -15.45
N VAL A 130 -6.42 5.00 -15.45
CA VAL A 130 -5.21 4.85 -16.26
C VAL A 130 -5.52 5.02 -17.75
N VAL A 131 -6.57 4.35 -18.25
CA VAL A 131 -6.97 4.46 -19.66
C VAL A 131 -7.35 5.90 -19.99
N ALA A 132 -8.23 6.53 -19.20
CA ALA A 132 -8.65 7.91 -19.42
C ALA A 132 -7.46 8.88 -19.45
N SER A 133 -6.56 8.78 -18.47
CA SER A 133 -5.34 9.58 -18.41
C SER A 133 -4.44 9.39 -19.63
N LEU A 134 -4.18 8.14 -20.05
CA LEU A 134 -3.27 7.85 -21.15
C LEU A 134 -3.86 8.15 -22.55
N THR A 135 -5.18 8.16 -22.69
CA THR A 135 -5.85 8.55 -23.94
C THR A 135 -6.16 10.04 -24.03
N SER A 136 -5.92 10.79 -22.95
CA SER A 136 -6.19 12.23 -22.91
C SER A 136 -5.19 13.04 -23.74
N GLY A 137 -5.62 14.21 -24.21
CA GLY A 137 -4.73 15.20 -24.83
C GLY A 137 -3.82 15.93 -23.83
N ALA A 138 -3.96 15.66 -22.53
CA ALA A 138 -3.19 16.27 -21.45
C ALA A 138 -1.89 15.52 -21.12
N VAL A 139 -1.60 14.44 -21.84
CA VAL A 139 -0.37 13.67 -21.65
C VAL A 139 0.85 14.48 -22.12
N ASP A 140 1.79 14.69 -21.20
CA ASP A 140 3.12 15.23 -21.50
C ASP A 140 4.19 14.28 -20.99
N THR A 141 5.02 13.76 -21.91
CA THR A 141 6.11 12.84 -21.58
C THR A 141 7.28 13.53 -20.88
N ALA A 142 7.43 14.85 -21.03
CA ALA A 142 8.47 15.62 -20.33
C ALA A 142 8.28 15.57 -18.80
N HIS A 143 7.06 15.29 -18.32
CA HIS A 143 6.79 15.09 -16.90
C HIS A 143 7.46 13.84 -16.29
N LEU A 144 8.01 12.95 -17.12
CA LEU A 144 8.77 11.78 -16.66
C LEU A 144 10.28 12.04 -16.59
N ASP A 145 10.77 13.17 -17.11
CA ASP A 145 12.18 13.48 -17.07
C ASP A 145 12.64 13.76 -15.64
N ILE A 146 13.82 13.23 -15.29
CA ILE A 146 14.38 13.40 -13.96
C ILE A 146 15.09 14.76 -13.91
N GLY A 147 14.49 15.70 -13.20
CA GLY A 147 15.01 17.04 -12.98
C GLY A 147 15.97 17.13 -11.79
N ALA A 148 16.48 18.35 -11.56
CA ALA A 148 17.34 18.66 -10.43
C ALA A 148 16.64 18.60 -9.06
N ASP A 149 15.30 18.52 -9.06
CA ASP A 149 14.44 18.33 -7.90
C ASP A 149 14.49 16.91 -7.31
N ALA A 150 14.95 15.93 -8.11
CA ALA A 150 15.11 14.53 -7.68
C ALA A 150 16.36 14.33 -6.79
N THR A 151 16.27 14.74 -5.52
CA THR A 151 17.36 14.54 -4.55
C THR A 151 17.36 13.11 -3.97
N ALA A 152 18.55 12.60 -3.63
CA ALA A 152 18.68 11.28 -2.99
C ALA A 152 17.89 11.16 -1.66
N GLY A 153 17.89 12.23 -0.85
CA GLY A 153 17.11 12.30 0.38
C GLY A 153 15.60 12.28 0.12
N GLY A 154 15.14 13.02 -0.90
CA GLY A 154 13.74 13.04 -1.32
C GLY A 154 13.25 11.69 -1.81
N VAL A 155 14.05 11.02 -2.64
CA VAL A 155 13.78 9.65 -3.13
C VAL A 155 13.66 8.66 -1.97
N LEU A 156 14.55 8.73 -0.97
CA LEU A 156 14.50 7.86 0.21
C LEU A 156 13.25 8.11 1.06
N GLN A 157 12.86 9.38 1.24
CA GLN A 157 11.65 9.76 1.95
C GLN A 157 10.39 9.27 1.22
N ALA A 158 10.32 9.48 -0.10
CA ALA A 158 9.23 8.97 -0.93
C ALA A 158 9.15 7.44 -0.87
N ALA A 159 10.29 6.74 -0.88
CA ALA A 159 10.31 5.29 -0.73
C ALA A 159 9.71 4.82 0.59
N GLY A 160 10.02 5.50 1.71
CA GLY A 160 9.40 5.20 3.01
C GLY A 160 7.89 5.39 3.02
N LEU A 161 7.39 6.46 2.39
CA LEU A 161 5.96 6.74 2.25
C LEU A 161 5.25 5.70 1.35
N LEU A 162 5.88 5.31 0.25
CA LEU A 162 5.33 4.35 -0.71
C LEU A 162 5.43 2.91 -0.20
N PHE A 163 6.43 2.57 0.62
CA PHE A 163 6.56 1.24 1.23
C PHE A 163 5.32 0.86 2.03
N PHE A 164 4.68 1.83 2.68
CA PHE A 164 3.41 1.63 3.39
C PHE A 164 2.32 1.04 2.49
N ALA A 165 2.27 1.44 1.21
CA ALA A 165 1.32 0.90 0.23
C ALA A 165 1.57 -0.58 -0.07
N PHE A 166 2.82 -1.07 0.08
CA PHE A 166 3.17 -2.47 -0.13
C PHE A 166 2.98 -3.36 1.11
N ALA A 167 2.78 -2.80 2.30
CA ALA A 167 2.79 -3.54 3.57
C ALA A 167 1.67 -4.62 3.76
N GLY A 168 0.80 -4.81 2.77
CA GLY A 168 -0.32 -5.76 2.79
C GLY A 168 0.09 -7.24 2.83
N TYR A 169 1.28 -7.61 2.32
CA TYR A 169 1.74 -9.01 2.25
C TYR A 169 1.81 -9.70 3.63
N ALA A 170 2.04 -8.94 4.69
CA ALA A 170 2.18 -9.47 6.04
C ALA A 170 0.93 -10.23 6.52
N ARG A 171 -0.27 -9.85 6.03
CA ARG A 171 -1.52 -10.55 6.35
C ARG A 171 -1.51 -11.99 5.80
N VAL A 172 -0.99 -12.17 4.58
CA VAL A 172 -0.89 -13.49 3.93
C VAL A 172 0.07 -14.39 4.72
N ALA A 173 1.16 -13.83 5.25
CA ALA A 173 2.13 -14.57 6.05
C ALA A 173 1.57 -15.01 7.42
N THR A 174 0.63 -14.26 8.00
CA THR A 174 0.03 -14.58 9.32
C THR A 174 -1.16 -15.52 9.25
N LEU A 175 -1.71 -15.78 8.06
CA LEU A 175 -2.89 -16.64 7.82
C LEU A 175 -2.52 -18.13 7.67
N GLY A 176 -1.39 -18.58 8.24
CA GLY A 176 -0.84 -19.92 8.03
C GLY A 176 -1.83 -21.05 8.33
N GLU A 177 -2.65 -20.88 9.36
CA GLU A 177 -3.62 -21.90 9.81
C GLU A 177 -4.92 -21.92 8.98
N GLU A 178 -5.23 -20.84 8.26
CA GLU A 178 -6.45 -20.72 7.43
C GLU A 178 -6.23 -21.11 5.95
N VAL A 179 -4.96 -21.19 5.53
CA VAL A 179 -4.58 -21.48 4.15
C VAL A 179 -4.34 -22.97 3.95
N ARG A 180 -4.89 -23.54 2.87
CA ARG A 180 -4.58 -24.92 2.45
C ARG A 180 -3.12 -25.01 1.97
N ASP A 181 -2.36 -25.96 2.53
CA ASP A 181 -0.94 -26.18 2.24
C ASP A 181 -0.10 -24.89 2.34
N PRO A 182 -0.01 -24.27 3.54
CA PRO A 182 0.60 -22.95 3.72
C PRO A 182 2.07 -22.92 3.28
N ALA A 183 2.79 -24.04 3.46
CA ALA A 183 4.19 -24.19 3.08
C ALA A 183 4.45 -24.01 1.57
N ARG A 184 3.45 -24.30 0.72
CA ARG A 184 3.54 -24.09 -0.74
C ARG A 184 2.77 -22.88 -1.22
N THR A 185 1.61 -22.61 -0.62
CA THR A 185 0.71 -21.54 -1.05
C THR A 185 1.24 -20.16 -0.68
N ILE A 186 1.72 -19.94 0.55
CA ILE A 186 2.19 -18.63 1.01
C ILE A 186 3.42 -18.15 0.22
N PRO A 187 4.47 -18.97 0.01
CA PRO A 187 5.66 -18.55 -0.74
C PRO A 187 5.39 -18.22 -2.21
N ARG A 188 4.30 -18.74 -2.79
CA ARG A 188 3.88 -18.40 -4.16
C ARG A 188 2.96 -17.19 -4.20
N ALA A 189 2.01 -17.10 -3.27
CA ALA A 189 1.01 -16.04 -3.25
C ALA A 189 1.63 -14.65 -3.00
N ILE A 190 2.60 -14.56 -2.08
CA ILE A 190 3.24 -13.29 -1.72
C ILE A 190 3.94 -12.61 -2.91
N PRO A 191 4.89 -13.25 -3.64
CA PRO A 191 5.56 -12.61 -4.77
C PRO A 191 4.60 -12.30 -5.93
N ILE A 192 3.60 -13.16 -6.18
CA ILE A 192 2.59 -12.89 -7.22
C ILE A 192 1.77 -11.65 -6.86
N ALA A 193 1.27 -11.56 -5.63
CA ALA A 193 0.49 -10.42 -5.16
C ALA A 193 1.32 -9.12 -5.20
N LEU A 194 2.60 -9.18 -4.81
CA LEU A 194 3.51 -8.04 -4.91
C LEU A 194 3.78 -7.62 -6.35
N GLY A 195 4.02 -8.56 -7.26
CA GLY A 195 4.22 -8.27 -8.67
C GLY A 195 3.01 -7.58 -9.30
N ILE A 196 1.80 -8.09 -9.04
CA ILE A 196 0.56 -7.46 -9.50
C ILE A 196 0.42 -6.05 -8.92
N THR A 197 0.65 -5.90 -7.61
CA THR A 197 0.57 -4.59 -6.93
C THR A 197 1.55 -3.59 -7.50
N LEU A 198 2.79 -4.02 -7.76
CA LEU A 198 3.83 -3.18 -8.35
C LEU A 198 3.41 -2.69 -9.75
N VAL A 199 2.94 -3.59 -10.62
CA VAL A 199 2.47 -3.20 -11.96
C VAL A 199 1.35 -2.16 -11.86
N VAL A 200 0.35 -2.40 -11.00
CA VAL A 200 -0.76 -1.45 -10.81
C VAL A 200 -0.26 -0.11 -10.30
N TYR A 201 0.63 -0.08 -9.30
CA TYR A 201 1.16 1.16 -8.74
C TYR A 201 2.02 1.92 -9.74
N THR A 202 2.84 1.23 -10.53
CA THR A 202 3.64 1.85 -11.60
C THR A 202 2.74 2.45 -12.66
N LEU A 203 1.73 1.72 -13.15
CA LEU A 203 0.81 2.23 -14.18
C LEU A 203 0.06 3.48 -13.69
N VAL A 204 -0.44 3.46 -12.45
CA VAL A 204 -1.13 4.60 -11.86
C VAL A 204 -0.18 5.78 -11.61
N ALA A 205 1.03 5.53 -11.11
CA ALA A 205 2.01 6.59 -10.87
C ALA A 205 2.43 7.28 -12.18
N VAL A 206 2.73 6.48 -13.21
CA VAL A 206 3.08 6.99 -14.54
C VAL A 206 1.92 7.75 -15.16
N SER A 207 0.69 7.21 -15.13
CA SER A 207 -0.47 7.87 -15.74
C SER A 207 -0.76 9.23 -15.10
N VAL A 208 -0.66 9.31 -13.77
CA VAL A 208 -0.91 10.58 -13.06
C VAL A 208 0.24 11.58 -13.25
N LEU A 209 1.49 11.12 -13.29
CA LEU A 209 2.63 11.99 -13.61
C LEU A 209 2.53 12.57 -15.02
N LEU A 210 2.17 11.74 -16.01
CA LEU A 210 2.01 12.18 -17.39
C LEU A 210 0.96 13.31 -17.54
N VAL A 211 -0.10 13.28 -16.74
CA VAL A 211 -1.20 14.26 -16.83
C VAL A 211 -0.99 15.47 -15.92
N LEU A 212 -0.55 15.28 -14.66
CA LEU A 212 -0.45 16.36 -13.67
C LEU A 212 0.96 16.92 -13.49
N GLY A 213 1.99 16.19 -13.93
CA GLY A 213 3.39 16.48 -13.59
C GLY A 213 3.72 16.27 -12.10
N PRO A 214 5.00 16.37 -11.71
CA PRO A 214 5.44 16.22 -10.33
C PRO A 214 4.82 17.27 -9.38
N ASP A 215 4.78 18.53 -9.80
CA ASP A 215 4.26 19.65 -8.99
C ASP A 215 2.74 19.60 -8.83
N GLY A 216 2.01 19.29 -9.90
CA GLY A 216 0.56 19.11 -9.85
C GLY A 216 0.19 17.92 -8.96
N LEU A 217 0.89 16.80 -9.11
CA LEU A 217 0.69 15.64 -8.23
C LEU A 217 1.03 15.96 -6.77
N ALA A 218 2.07 16.75 -6.51
CA ALA A 218 2.47 17.17 -5.18
C ALA A 218 1.38 18.01 -4.47
N ALA A 219 0.70 18.88 -5.21
CA ALA A 219 -0.38 19.74 -4.72
C ALA A 219 -1.74 19.03 -4.60
N ALA A 220 -1.94 17.95 -5.35
CA ALA A 220 -3.22 17.27 -5.46
C ALA A 220 -3.70 16.65 -4.13
N GLY A 221 -4.88 17.08 -3.66
CA GLY A 221 -5.56 16.50 -2.50
C GLY A 221 -6.17 15.12 -2.81
N ALA A 222 -6.63 14.94 -4.05
CA ALA A 222 -7.18 13.69 -4.56
C ALA A 222 -6.61 13.39 -5.96
N PRO A 223 -5.35 12.89 -6.06
CA PRO A 223 -4.62 12.80 -7.32
C PRO A 223 -5.31 12.04 -8.45
N LEU A 224 -6.03 10.97 -8.13
CA LEU A 224 -6.73 10.17 -9.15
C LEU A 224 -7.96 10.89 -9.68
N THR A 225 -8.70 11.57 -8.81
CA THR A 225 -9.86 12.39 -9.19
C THR A 225 -9.43 13.57 -10.03
N GLU A 226 -8.35 14.23 -9.64
CA GLU A 226 -7.79 15.37 -10.36
C GLU A 226 -7.22 14.97 -11.72
N ALA A 227 -6.47 13.87 -11.79
CA ALA A 227 -5.99 13.33 -13.07
C ALA A 227 -7.14 12.92 -13.99
N ALA A 228 -8.23 12.34 -13.46
CA ALA A 228 -9.40 12.01 -14.25
C ALA A 228 -10.12 13.26 -14.78
N HIS A 229 -10.28 14.31 -13.96
CA HIS A 229 -10.87 15.58 -14.40
C HIS A 229 -10.03 16.31 -15.45
N THR A 230 -8.71 16.29 -15.32
CA THR A 230 -7.80 16.88 -16.31
C THR A 230 -7.79 16.08 -17.62
N ALA A 231 -8.01 14.77 -17.54
CA ALA A 231 -8.04 13.88 -18.69
C ALA A 231 -9.31 14.02 -19.56
N GLY A 232 -10.43 14.45 -18.98
CA GLY A 232 -11.74 14.60 -19.63
C GLY A 232 -12.74 13.55 -19.21
#